data_AF-A0A2M7JSN3-F1
#
_entry.id   AF-A0A2M7JSN3-F1
#
_cell.length_a   1.000
_cell.length_b   1.000
_cell.length_c   1.000
_cell.angle_alpha   90.00
_cell.angle_beta   90.00
_cell.angle_gamma   90.00
#
_symmetry.space_group_name_H-M   'P 1'
#
loop_
_entity.id
_entity.type
_entity.pdbx_description
1 polymer ?
#
loop_
_entity_poly.entity_id
_entity_poly.type
_entity_poly.pdbx_seq_one_letter_code
_entity_poly.pdbx_strand_id
1 'polypeptide(L)'
;MEKKSQVTRDRYILEIVRGLLLSEVAFQEIFKKYKEGRLHFSDIGIWIDDKGHSLLYNLKEQCHSLFRYKGKKLTHKNEWLLDLVIGSIFHEAMKLRENIYQMEVYQPKYLQYKSKVGRSDYEKDYLQQFERIILKTKLGVTEGMEETRSLFQDAMVQLIDLFKEGAKNTFLVRFLLENLTLLQKVYGSKKAKEIFDLMFKKGFLDAYQVVGQSYLQSEHYDLSSNYFLKALKMDPYNHDLQFLLNFSLGMNEYFRNAYSKSLSYFAKLTPLKLNRKLKKEYLRKVEEVCNKIFSELKEEKGLKGARKAGSLVDRIRKCYDELKRSS
;
A
#
# COMPACT_ATOMS: atom_id res chain seq x y z
N MET A 1 14.07 18.74 12.78
CA MET A 1 13.55 17.68 13.67
C MET A 1 12.10 17.33 13.34
N GLU A 2 11.25 18.32 13.07
CA GLU A 2 9.82 18.13 12.72
C GLU A 2 9.57 17.32 11.45
N LYS A 3 10.30 17.57 10.35
CA LYS A 3 10.13 16.84 9.08
C LYS A 3 10.40 15.33 9.22
N LYS A 4 11.37 14.94 10.06
CA LYS A 4 11.70 13.53 10.34
C LYS A 4 10.63 12.86 11.23
N SER A 5 10.05 13.62 12.16
CA SER A 5 8.93 13.19 13.00
C SER A 5 7.65 12.96 12.16
N GLN A 6 7.37 13.85 11.21
CA GLN A 6 6.23 13.73 10.30
C GLN A 6 6.34 12.52 9.36
N VAL A 7 7.49 12.32 8.71
CA VAL A 7 7.71 11.14 7.83
C VAL A 7 7.55 9.83 8.59
N THR A 8 8.02 9.79 9.84
CA THR A 8 7.86 8.63 10.71
C THR A 8 6.38 8.38 11.04
N ARG A 9 5.61 9.44 11.33
CA ARG A 9 4.16 9.35 11.58
C ARG A 9 3.40 8.86 10.36
N ASP A 10 3.66 9.43 9.18
CA ASP A 10 3.00 9.06 7.93
C ASP A 10 3.22 7.56 7.65
N ARG A 11 4.43 7.04 7.87
CA ARG A 11 4.71 5.61 7.74
C ARG A 11 3.86 4.74 8.66
N TYR A 12 3.67 5.14 9.92
CA TYR A 12 2.80 4.41 10.85
C TYR A 12 1.34 4.40 10.39
N ILE A 13 0.83 5.53 9.88
CA ILE A 13 -0.53 5.60 9.33
C ILE A 13 -0.69 4.64 8.15
N LEU A 14 0.31 4.58 7.26
CA LEU A 14 0.28 3.66 6.11
C LEU A 14 0.30 2.18 6.55
N GLU A 15 1.03 1.83 7.60
CA GLU A 15 0.99 0.47 8.15
C GLU A 15 -0.37 0.14 8.79
N ILE A 16 -1.02 1.10 9.46
CA ILE A 16 -2.39 0.93 9.98
C ILE A 16 -3.36 0.70 8.82
N VAL A 17 -3.29 1.52 7.76
CA VAL A 17 -4.11 1.35 6.55
C VAL A 17 -3.88 -0.03 5.95
N ARG A 18 -2.62 -0.48 5.85
CA ARG A 18 -2.27 -1.82 5.35
C ARG A 18 -2.88 -2.93 6.21
N GLY A 19 -2.74 -2.82 7.53
CA GLY A 19 -3.28 -3.79 8.48
C GLY A 19 -4.80 -3.88 8.41
N LEU A 20 -5.48 -2.74 8.23
CA LEU A 20 -6.93 -2.70 8.06
C LEU A 20 -7.37 -3.35 6.74
N LEU A 21 -6.69 -3.07 5.62
CA LEU A 21 -6.98 -3.71 4.33
C LEU A 21 -6.74 -5.24 4.38
N LEU A 22 -5.66 -5.69 5.03
CA LEU A 22 -5.39 -7.12 5.23
C LEU A 22 -6.45 -7.79 6.11
N SER A 23 -6.90 -7.10 7.16
CA SER A 23 -7.94 -7.58 8.06
C SER A 23 -9.29 -7.72 7.35
N GLU A 24 -9.62 -6.80 6.44
CA GLU A 24 -10.81 -6.88 5.60
C GLU A 24 -10.74 -8.08 4.64
N VAL A 25 -9.61 -8.30 3.95
CA VAL A 25 -9.46 -9.48 3.08
C VAL A 25 -9.61 -10.79 3.87
N ALA A 26 -9.03 -10.86 5.07
CA ALA A 26 -9.19 -12.02 5.94
C ALA A 26 -10.64 -12.21 6.38
N PHE A 27 -11.33 -11.13 6.73
CA PHE A 27 -12.74 -11.18 7.10
C PHE A 27 -13.64 -11.61 5.93
N GLN A 28 -13.39 -11.14 4.70
CA GLN A 28 -14.14 -11.57 3.52
C GLN A 28 -14.08 -13.09 3.31
N GLU A 29 -12.92 -13.71 3.54
CA GLU A 29 -12.77 -15.17 3.46
C GLU A 29 -13.51 -15.88 4.61
N ILE A 30 -13.45 -15.34 5.84
CA ILE A 30 -14.21 -15.86 6.99
C ILE A 30 -15.71 -15.80 6.71
N PHE A 31 -16.20 -14.66 6.23
CA PHE A 31 -17.61 -14.43 5.91
C PHE A 31 -18.09 -15.36 4.79
N LYS A 32 -17.24 -15.60 3.78
CA LYS A 32 -17.51 -16.57 2.72
C LYS A 32 -17.68 -17.98 3.29
N LYS A 33 -16.71 -18.47 4.08
CA LYS A 33 -16.79 -19.78 4.74
C LYS A 33 -18.03 -19.90 5.63
N TYR A 34 -18.39 -18.82 6.33
CA TYR A 34 -19.62 -18.74 7.14
C TYR A 34 -20.87 -18.97 6.28
N LYS A 35 -21.03 -18.23 5.18
CA LYS A 35 -22.19 -18.40 4.28
C LYS A 35 -22.24 -19.79 3.63
N GLU A 36 -21.08 -20.42 3.44
CA GLU A 36 -20.96 -21.78 2.92
C GLU A 36 -21.16 -22.87 3.99
N GLY A 37 -21.33 -22.51 5.26
CA GLY A 37 -21.47 -23.46 6.37
C GLY A 37 -20.20 -24.26 6.69
N ARG A 38 -19.03 -23.76 6.26
CA ARG A 38 -17.72 -24.41 6.39
C ARG A 38 -16.75 -23.65 7.29
N LEU A 39 -17.26 -22.71 8.09
CA LEU A 39 -16.43 -21.95 9.01
C LEU A 39 -16.10 -22.78 10.25
N HIS A 40 -14.81 -22.86 10.57
CA HIS A 40 -14.30 -23.45 11.80
C HIS A 40 -13.65 -22.40 12.69
N PHE A 41 -13.60 -22.66 13.99
CA PHE A 41 -12.95 -21.81 14.98
C PHE A 41 -11.48 -21.54 14.63
N SER A 42 -10.77 -22.55 14.10
CA SER A 42 -9.38 -22.41 13.64
C SER A 42 -9.21 -21.41 12.50
N ASP A 43 -10.23 -21.20 11.66
CA ASP A 43 -10.16 -20.24 10.55
C ASP A 43 -10.04 -18.79 11.02
N ILE A 44 -10.44 -18.53 12.27
CA ILE A 44 -10.59 -17.19 12.83
C ILE A 44 -9.34 -16.79 13.62
N GLY A 45 -8.54 -17.76 14.08
CA GLY A 45 -7.40 -17.52 14.97
C GLY A 45 -6.29 -16.63 14.39
N ILE A 46 -6.09 -16.62 13.07
CA ILE A 46 -5.13 -15.70 12.42
C ILE A 46 -5.68 -14.26 12.40
N TRP A 47 -7.00 -14.12 12.26
CA TRP A 47 -7.67 -12.84 12.14
C TRP A 47 -7.86 -12.15 13.50
N ILE A 48 -8.25 -12.91 14.53
CA ILE A 48 -8.41 -12.44 15.91
C ILE A 48 -8.03 -13.52 16.94
N ASP A 49 -7.32 -13.10 17.99
CA ASP A 49 -6.91 -13.94 19.11
C ASP A 49 -6.89 -13.18 20.44
N ASP A 50 -6.78 -13.95 21.52
CA ASP A 50 -6.59 -13.48 22.90
C ASP A 50 -5.11 -13.48 23.33
N LYS A 51 -4.22 -14.05 22.50
CA LYS A 51 -2.77 -14.17 22.78
C LYS A 51 -1.95 -13.00 22.26
N GLY A 52 -2.55 -12.14 21.44
CA GLY A 52 -1.92 -10.91 20.97
C GLY A 52 -1.04 -11.07 19.74
N HIS A 53 -1.30 -12.08 18.91
CA HIS A 53 -0.52 -12.36 17.70
C HIS A 53 -1.35 -12.20 16.42
N SER A 54 -2.66 -12.02 16.54
CA SER A 54 -3.58 -11.88 15.42
C SER A 54 -3.46 -10.55 14.66
N LEU A 55 -4.01 -10.52 13.44
CA LEU A 55 -4.04 -9.33 12.60
C LEU A 55 -4.73 -8.15 13.29
N LEU A 56 -5.94 -8.37 13.84
CA LEU A 56 -6.71 -7.31 14.49
C LEU A 56 -6.09 -6.85 15.81
N TYR A 57 -5.45 -7.74 16.58
CA TYR A 57 -4.72 -7.32 17.77
C TYR A 57 -3.56 -6.40 17.42
N ASN A 58 -2.72 -6.81 16.47
CA ASN A 58 -1.59 -5.99 16.02
C ASN A 58 -2.06 -4.64 15.48
N LEU A 59 -3.15 -4.61 14.70
CA LEU A 59 -3.74 -3.38 14.18
C LEU A 59 -4.20 -2.44 15.30
N LYS A 60 -4.94 -2.98 16.28
CA LYS A 60 -5.41 -2.23 17.45
C LYS A 60 -4.24 -1.63 18.25
N GLU A 61 -3.19 -2.41 18.53
CA GLU A 61 -2.03 -1.93 19.29
C GLU A 61 -1.23 -0.85 18.51
N GLN A 62 -1.13 -0.97 17.19
CA GLN A 62 -0.55 0.07 16.34
C GLN A 62 -1.36 1.38 16.41
N CYS A 63 -2.68 1.30 16.34
CA CYS A 63 -3.57 2.45 16.51
C CYS A 63 -3.41 3.10 17.88
N HIS A 64 -3.45 2.32 18.95
CA HIS A 64 -3.28 2.84 20.31
C HIS A 64 -1.91 3.51 20.51
N SER A 65 -0.83 2.89 20.01
CA SER A 65 0.52 3.47 20.07
C SER A 65 0.61 4.82 19.36
N LEU A 66 -0.03 4.93 18.19
CA LEU A 66 0.02 6.14 17.38
C LEU A 66 -0.87 7.27 17.92
N PHE A 67 -2.08 6.92 18.37
CA PHE A 67 -3.15 7.89 18.66
C PHE A 67 -3.34 8.19 20.15
N ARG A 68 -2.96 7.26 21.06
CA ARG A 68 -3.24 7.39 22.49
C ARG A 68 -1.99 7.53 23.35
N TYR A 69 -0.95 6.73 23.10
CA TYR A 69 0.22 6.69 23.98
C TYR A 69 1.29 7.76 23.69
N LYS A 70 1.31 8.36 22.49
CA LYS A 70 2.31 9.39 22.12
C LYS A 70 1.96 10.83 22.52
N GLY A 71 1.00 11.03 23.42
CA GLY A 71 0.78 12.29 24.15
C GLY A 71 0.38 13.52 23.31
N LYS A 72 0.16 13.37 22.00
CA LYS A 72 -0.36 14.45 21.14
C LYS A 72 -1.86 14.27 21.01
N LYS A 73 -2.64 15.30 21.35
CA LYS A 73 -4.07 15.39 20.99
C LYS A 73 -4.24 14.97 19.53
N LEU A 74 -5.18 14.05 19.29
CA LEU A 74 -5.64 13.68 17.94
C LEU A 74 -5.82 14.96 17.13
N THR A 75 -4.94 15.14 16.16
CA THR A 75 -4.78 16.43 15.49
C THR A 75 -5.74 16.53 14.30
N HIS A 76 -6.28 15.39 13.85
CA HIS A 76 -7.16 15.28 12.69
C HIS A 76 -8.38 14.39 12.99
N LYS A 77 -9.57 14.89 12.63
CA LYS A 77 -10.87 14.20 12.84
C LYS A 77 -10.90 12.78 12.25
N ASN A 78 -10.26 12.58 11.09
CA ASN A 78 -10.27 11.31 10.37
C ASN A 78 -9.42 10.24 11.08
N GLU A 79 -8.37 10.63 11.80
CA GLU A 79 -7.55 9.71 12.59
C GLU A 79 -8.30 9.19 13.82
N TRP A 80 -9.08 10.06 14.48
CA TRP A 80 -9.90 9.65 15.62
C TRP A 80 -11.00 8.67 15.22
N LEU A 81 -11.65 8.94 14.09
CA LEU A 81 -12.67 8.04 13.56
C LEU A 81 -12.07 6.68 13.19
N LEU A 82 -10.87 6.66 12.59
CA LEU A 82 -10.15 5.43 12.28
C LEU A 82 -9.82 4.60 13.54
N ASP A 83 -9.34 5.25 14.61
CA ASP A 83 -9.08 4.60 15.90
C ASP A 83 -10.35 3.98 16.51
N LEU A 84 -11.47 4.72 16.47
CA LEU A 84 -12.74 4.23 16.97
C LEU A 84 -13.25 3.03 16.17
N VAL A 85 -13.24 3.11 14.84
CA VAL A 85 -13.74 2.04 13.97
C VAL A 85 -12.89 0.77 14.14
N ILE A 86 -11.56 0.89 14.19
CA ILE A 86 -10.67 -0.26 14.42
C ILE A 86 -10.92 -0.89 15.79
N GLY A 87 -11.11 -0.06 16.84
CA GLY A 87 -11.49 -0.54 18.16
C GLY A 87 -12.81 -1.31 18.15
N SER A 88 -13.83 -0.77 17.49
CA SER A 88 -15.14 -1.43 17.36
C SER A 88 -15.05 -2.76 16.61
N ILE A 89 -14.34 -2.81 15.48
CA ILE A 89 -14.10 -4.05 14.73
C ILE A 89 -13.42 -5.10 15.61
N PHE A 90 -12.38 -4.70 16.37
CA PHE A 90 -11.68 -5.61 17.27
C PHE A 90 -12.61 -6.20 18.34
N HIS A 91 -13.44 -5.36 18.97
CA HIS A 91 -14.39 -5.82 19.99
C HIS A 91 -15.47 -6.75 19.41
N GLU A 92 -15.98 -6.44 18.23
CA GLU A 92 -16.96 -7.31 17.55
C GLU A 92 -16.35 -8.66 17.19
N ALA A 93 -15.13 -8.65 16.63
CA ALA A 93 -14.38 -9.84 16.30
C ALA A 93 -14.13 -10.75 17.52
N MET A 94 -13.83 -10.17 18.69
CA MET A 94 -13.67 -10.93 19.93
C MET A 94 -14.96 -11.61 20.39
N LYS A 95 -16.10 -10.89 20.34
CA LYS A 95 -17.41 -11.48 20.65
C LYS A 95 -17.75 -12.61 19.68
N LEU A 96 -17.53 -12.37 18.39
CA LEU A 96 -17.78 -13.34 17.34
C LEU A 96 -16.94 -14.61 17.50
N ARG A 97 -15.65 -14.46 17.80
CA ARG A 97 -14.73 -15.58 18.08
C ARG A 97 -15.24 -16.46 19.23
N GLU A 98 -15.65 -15.83 20.33
CA GLU A 98 -16.17 -16.56 21.50
C GLU A 98 -17.45 -17.32 21.15
N ASN A 99 -18.38 -16.70 20.43
CA ASN A 99 -19.61 -17.38 20.00
C ASN A 99 -19.32 -18.59 19.11
N ILE A 100 -18.35 -18.48 18.20
CA ILE A 100 -17.97 -19.58 17.31
C ILE A 100 -17.28 -20.71 18.08
N TYR A 101 -16.42 -20.36 19.05
CA TYR A 101 -15.83 -21.34 19.97
C TYR A 101 -16.91 -22.13 20.71
N GLN A 102 -17.94 -21.44 21.22
CA GLN A 102 -19.05 -22.10 21.92
C GLN A 102 -19.84 -23.05 21.01
N MET A 103 -20.09 -22.66 19.76
CA MET A 103 -20.76 -23.51 18.78
C MET A 103 -19.91 -24.74 18.39
N GLU A 104 -18.60 -24.60 18.22
CA GLU A 104 -17.75 -25.70 17.77
C GLU A 104 -17.38 -26.66 18.91
N VAL A 105 -17.10 -26.13 20.10
CA VAL A 105 -16.52 -26.92 21.21
C VAL A 105 -17.57 -27.33 22.24
N TYR A 106 -18.47 -26.43 22.65
CA TYR A 106 -19.44 -26.72 23.71
C TYR A 106 -20.72 -27.34 23.19
N GLN A 107 -21.24 -26.92 22.03
CA GLN A 107 -22.47 -27.48 21.48
C GLN A 107 -22.41 -29.01 21.27
N PRO A 108 -21.34 -29.61 20.70
CA PRO A 108 -21.28 -31.07 20.53
C PRO A 108 -21.24 -31.82 21.87
N LYS A 109 -20.51 -31.28 22.86
CA LYS A 109 -20.46 -31.85 24.22
C LYS A 109 -21.84 -31.83 24.88
N TYR A 110 -22.57 -30.74 24.70
CA TYR A 110 -23.95 -30.64 25.16
C TYR A 110 -24.87 -31.67 24.50
N LEU A 111 -24.80 -31.83 23.17
CA LEU A 111 -25.62 -32.82 22.46
C LEU A 111 -25.30 -34.25 22.89
N GLN A 112 -24.03 -34.54 23.18
CA GLN A 112 -23.59 -35.82 23.72
C GLN A 112 -24.09 -36.04 25.16
N TYR A 113 -24.13 -34.99 25.98
CA TYR A 113 -24.71 -35.06 27.32
C TYR A 113 -26.21 -35.31 27.25
N LYS A 114 -26.94 -34.55 26.42
CA LYS A 114 -28.38 -34.69 26.18
C LYS A 114 -28.79 -36.11 25.77
N SER A 115 -27.96 -36.83 25.00
CA SER A 115 -28.25 -38.19 24.57
C SER A 115 -27.99 -39.28 25.61
N LYS A 116 -27.28 -38.97 26.71
CA LYS A 116 -26.88 -39.93 27.76
C LYS A 116 -27.67 -39.83 29.06
N VAL A 117 -28.46 -38.77 29.25
CA VAL A 117 -28.98 -38.38 30.57
C VAL A 117 -30.36 -38.99 30.89
N GLY A 118 -30.52 -39.36 32.17
CA GLY A 118 -31.74 -39.91 32.77
C GLY A 118 -32.49 -38.93 33.67
N ARG A 119 -33.56 -38.35 33.14
CA ARG A 119 -34.85 -37.96 33.76
C ARG A 119 -34.93 -37.17 35.10
N SER A 120 -33.86 -36.77 35.79
CA SER A 120 -34.04 -35.90 36.97
C SER A 120 -34.51 -34.49 36.57
N ASP A 121 -35.33 -33.85 37.40
CA ASP A 121 -35.88 -32.52 37.07
C ASP A 121 -34.79 -31.43 37.07
N TYR A 122 -33.75 -31.59 37.88
CA TYR A 122 -32.56 -30.73 37.85
C TYR A 122 -31.83 -30.80 36.51
N GLU A 123 -31.60 -32.01 35.99
CA GLU A 123 -30.94 -32.18 34.69
C GLU A 123 -31.80 -31.64 33.54
N LYS A 124 -33.14 -31.76 33.61
CA LYS A 124 -34.04 -31.18 32.61
C LYS A 124 -33.95 -29.66 32.58
N ASP A 125 -33.98 -28.99 33.74
CA ASP A 125 -33.84 -27.53 33.82
C ASP A 125 -32.48 -27.08 33.28
N TYR A 126 -31.41 -27.76 33.68
CA TYR A 126 -30.05 -27.46 33.21
C TYR A 126 -29.92 -27.64 31.68
N LEU A 127 -30.53 -28.69 31.12
CA LEU A 127 -30.59 -28.89 29.67
C LEU A 127 -31.32 -27.76 28.95
N GLN A 128 -32.42 -27.24 29.50
CA GLN A 128 -33.16 -26.10 28.92
C GLN A 128 -32.33 -24.81 28.94
N GLN A 129 -31.57 -24.56 30.03
CA GLN A 129 -30.68 -23.40 30.09
C GLN A 129 -29.63 -23.43 28.99
N PHE A 130 -29.04 -24.61 28.73
CA PHE A 130 -28.09 -24.76 27.63
C PHE A 130 -28.72 -24.59 26.25
N GLU A 131 -29.95 -25.05 26.03
CA GLU A 131 -30.64 -24.80 24.75
C GLU A 131 -30.79 -23.30 24.50
N ARG A 132 -31.17 -22.54 25.53
CA ARG A 132 -31.24 -21.08 25.45
C ARG A 132 -29.88 -20.46 25.13
N ILE A 133 -28.80 -20.94 25.76
CA ILE A 133 -27.43 -20.49 25.49
C ILE A 133 -27.07 -20.77 24.03
N ILE A 134 -27.24 -22.00 23.54
CA ILE A 134 -26.91 -22.38 22.15
C ILE A 134 -27.69 -21.54 21.14
N LEU A 135 -28.99 -21.32 21.38
CA LEU A 135 -29.83 -20.47 20.52
C LEU A 135 -29.30 -19.03 20.51
N LYS A 136 -28.97 -18.47 21.68
CA LYS A 136 -28.39 -17.13 21.80
C LYS A 136 -27.02 -17.04 21.10
N THR A 137 -26.17 -18.05 21.25
CA THR A 137 -24.85 -18.11 20.61
C THR A 137 -24.98 -18.14 19.09
N LYS A 138 -25.91 -18.94 18.52
CA LYS A 138 -26.17 -19.00 17.08
C LYS A 138 -26.65 -17.65 16.53
N LEU A 139 -27.56 -16.99 17.25
CA LEU A 139 -28.00 -15.65 16.92
C LEU A 139 -26.83 -14.66 16.97
N GLY A 140 -26.02 -14.73 18.03
CA GLY A 140 -24.84 -13.88 18.22
C GLY A 140 -23.75 -14.08 17.15
N VAL A 141 -23.59 -15.28 16.57
CA VAL A 141 -22.73 -15.46 15.39
C VAL A 141 -23.32 -14.75 14.17
N THR A 142 -24.62 -14.86 13.96
CA THR A 142 -25.30 -14.23 12.82
C THR A 142 -25.21 -12.72 12.90
N GLU A 143 -25.57 -12.14 14.06
CA GLU A 143 -25.48 -10.71 14.32
C GLU A 143 -24.03 -10.23 14.24
N GLY A 144 -23.10 -10.89 14.93
CA GLY A 144 -21.69 -10.50 14.93
C GLY A 144 -21.04 -10.53 13.54
N MET A 145 -21.42 -11.48 12.66
CA MET A 145 -20.97 -11.50 11.27
C MET A 145 -21.47 -10.29 10.47
N GLU A 146 -22.75 -9.95 10.60
CA GLU A 146 -23.35 -8.85 9.85
C GLU A 146 -22.90 -7.49 10.40
N GLU A 147 -22.77 -7.34 11.72
CA GLU A 147 -22.22 -6.15 12.38
C GLU A 147 -20.75 -5.92 12.00
N THR A 148 -19.91 -6.95 12.09
CA THR A 148 -18.50 -6.86 11.67
C THR A 148 -18.40 -6.45 10.21
N ARG A 149 -19.23 -7.04 9.34
CA ARG A 149 -19.27 -6.69 7.91
C ARG A 149 -19.65 -5.23 7.70
N SER A 150 -20.66 -4.73 8.40
CA SER A 150 -21.08 -3.33 8.33
C SER A 150 -19.94 -2.39 8.75
N LEU A 151 -19.27 -2.70 9.86
CA LEU A 151 -18.15 -1.90 10.36
C LEU A 151 -16.99 -1.82 9.37
N PHE A 152 -16.63 -2.94 8.73
CA PHE A 152 -15.62 -2.92 7.67
C PHE A 152 -16.07 -2.14 6.44
N GLN A 153 -17.33 -2.28 6.01
CA GLN A 153 -17.86 -1.51 4.88
C GLN A 153 -17.74 -0.01 5.14
N ASP A 154 -18.13 0.44 6.32
CA ASP A 154 -18.01 1.84 6.72
C ASP A 154 -16.53 2.28 6.78
N ALA A 155 -15.65 1.44 7.34
CA ALA A 155 -14.21 1.68 7.38
C ALA A 155 -13.62 1.84 5.98
N MET A 156 -14.03 0.98 5.05
CA MET A 156 -13.54 0.97 3.67
C MET A 156 -14.00 2.20 2.90
N VAL A 157 -15.20 2.71 3.16
CA VAL A 157 -15.69 3.98 2.59
C VAL A 157 -14.88 5.15 3.13
N GLN A 158 -14.65 5.21 4.44
CA GLN A 158 -13.86 6.28 5.06
C GLN A 158 -12.40 6.32 4.57
N LEU A 159 -11.80 5.15 4.31
CA LEU A 159 -10.46 5.10 3.73
C LEU A 159 -10.38 5.76 2.34
N ILE A 160 -11.44 5.69 1.54
CA ILE A 160 -11.47 6.35 0.22
C ILE A 160 -11.40 7.88 0.39
N ASP A 161 -12.12 8.44 1.36
CA ASP A 161 -12.06 9.88 1.67
C ASP A 161 -10.66 10.28 2.14
N LEU A 162 -10.04 9.46 2.99
CA LEU A 162 -8.65 9.66 3.42
C LEU A 162 -7.66 9.62 2.24
N PHE A 163 -7.88 8.72 1.27
CA PHE A 163 -7.06 8.66 0.06
C PHE A 163 -7.21 9.92 -0.80
N LYS A 164 -8.44 10.39 -0.98
CA LYS A 164 -8.76 11.60 -1.73
C LYS A 164 -8.09 12.83 -1.12
N GLU A 165 -8.23 13.03 0.18
CA GLU A 165 -7.58 14.14 0.90
C GLU A 165 -6.05 14.04 0.86
N GLY A 166 -5.53 12.81 0.90
CA GLY A 166 -4.11 12.50 0.86
C GLY A 166 -3.49 12.47 -0.54
N ALA A 167 -4.19 12.87 -1.61
CA ALA A 167 -3.67 12.77 -2.99
C ALA A 167 -2.35 13.52 -3.23
N LYS A 168 -2.08 14.59 -2.46
CA LYS A 168 -0.82 15.33 -2.49
C LYS A 168 0.31 14.64 -1.70
N ASN A 169 -0.02 13.71 -0.80
CA ASN A 169 0.97 12.93 -0.06
C ASN A 169 1.54 11.83 -0.97
N THR A 170 2.68 12.14 -1.55
CA THR A 170 3.46 11.22 -2.37
C THR A 170 3.69 9.83 -1.76
N PHE A 171 3.92 9.74 -0.43
CA PHE A 171 4.15 8.46 0.23
C PHE A 171 2.88 7.60 0.24
N LEU A 172 1.71 8.23 0.40
CA LEU A 172 0.43 7.53 0.27
C LEU A 172 0.24 7.00 -1.15
N VAL A 173 0.49 7.82 -2.17
CA VAL A 173 0.33 7.40 -3.57
C VAL A 173 1.26 6.23 -3.91
N ARG A 174 2.52 6.28 -3.44
CA ARG A 174 3.47 5.15 -3.54
C ARG A 174 2.89 3.90 -2.91
N PHE A 175 2.48 4.00 -1.65
CA PHE A 175 1.91 2.91 -0.89
C PHE A 175 0.71 2.26 -1.59
N LEU A 176 -0.23 3.06 -2.11
CA LEU A 176 -1.42 2.55 -2.79
C LEU A 176 -1.07 1.83 -4.10
N LEU A 177 -0.08 2.32 -4.85
CA LEU A 177 0.37 1.67 -6.08
C LEU A 177 1.16 0.39 -5.82
N GLU A 178 1.96 0.34 -4.76
CA GLU A 178 2.69 -0.85 -4.33
C GLU A 178 1.76 -1.93 -3.79
N ASN A 179 0.68 -1.52 -3.13
CA ASN A 179 -0.35 -2.41 -2.59
C ASN A 179 -1.59 -2.48 -3.51
N LEU A 180 -1.44 -2.20 -4.81
CA LEU A 180 -2.56 -2.18 -5.75
C LEU A 180 -3.32 -3.52 -5.77
N THR A 181 -2.61 -4.64 -5.68
CA THR A 181 -3.23 -5.97 -5.61
C THR A 181 -4.08 -6.16 -4.36
N LEU A 182 -3.66 -5.60 -3.23
CA LEU A 182 -4.42 -5.61 -1.99
C LEU A 182 -5.67 -4.73 -2.10
N LEU A 183 -5.54 -3.52 -2.67
CA LEU A 183 -6.70 -2.67 -2.96
C LEU A 183 -7.71 -3.37 -3.88
N GLN A 184 -7.22 -4.10 -4.90
CA GLN A 184 -8.08 -4.85 -5.81
C GLN A 184 -8.79 -6.02 -5.13
N LYS A 185 -8.18 -6.66 -4.12
CA LYS A 185 -8.85 -7.69 -3.32
C LYS A 185 -9.96 -7.10 -2.46
N VAL A 186 -9.71 -5.95 -1.83
CA VAL A 186 -10.68 -5.29 -0.94
C VAL A 186 -11.85 -4.69 -1.71
N TYR A 187 -11.56 -3.87 -2.72
CA TYR A 187 -12.56 -3.05 -3.42
C TYR A 187 -13.02 -3.66 -4.75
N GLY A 188 -12.29 -4.65 -5.29
CA GLY A 188 -12.44 -5.10 -6.67
C GLY A 188 -11.68 -4.21 -7.67
N SER A 189 -11.32 -4.77 -8.82
CA SER A 189 -10.47 -4.07 -9.82
C SER A 189 -11.06 -2.77 -10.35
N LYS A 190 -12.40 -2.72 -10.55
CA LYS A 190 -13.09 -1.52 -11.03
C LYS A 190 -13.02 -0.40 -9.99
N LYS A 191 -13.39 -0.69 -8.74
CA LYS A 191 -13.43 0.32 -7.68
C LYS A 191 -12.02 0.77 -7.28
N ALA A 192 -11.05 -0.14 -7.28
CA ALA A 192 -9.64 0.21 -7.10
C ALA A 192 -9.16 1.23 -8.14
N LYS A 193 -9.59 1.12 -9.40
CA LYS A 193 -9.32 2.14 -10.42
C LYS A 193 -10.05 3.46 -10.13
N GLU A 194 -11.34 3.41 -9.77
CA GLU A 194 -12.12 4.60 -9.41
C GLU A 194 -11.48 5.41 -8.28
N ILE A 195 -10.82 4.75 -7.31
CA ILE A 195 -10.08 5.44 -6.24
C ILE A 195 -8.98 6.36 -6.82
N PHE A 196 -8.21 5.90 -7.80
CA PHE A 196 -7.20 6.75 -8.44
C PHE A 196 -7.83 7.86 -9.28
N ASP A 197 -8.96 7.60 -9.92
CA ASP A 197 -9.71 8.61 -10.68
C ASP A 197 -10.31 9.70 -9.75
N LEU A 198 -10.59 9.37 -8.48
CA LEU A 198 -11.00 10.34 -7.46
C LEU A 198 -9.82 11.16 -6.91
N MET A 199 -8.62 10.57 -6.85
CA MET A 199 -7.41 11.24 -6.36
C MET A 199 -6.77 12.14 -7.43
N PHE A 200 -6.89 11.78 -8.71
CA PHE A 200 -6.17 12.41 -9.81
C PHE A 200 -7.02 12.63 -11.05
N LYS A 201 -6.82 13.77 -11.72
CA LYS A 201 -7.57 14.14 -12.93
C LYS A 201 -7.39 13.13 -14.06
N LYS A 202 -6.19 12.57 -14.24
CA LYS A 202 -5.90 11.52 -15.24
C LYS A 202 -5.71 10.14 -14.59
N GLY A 203 -6.23 9.94 -13.39
CA GLY A 203 -6.21 8.66 -12.67
C GLY A 203 -4.80 8.08 -12.54
N PHE A 204 -4.64 6.82 -12.97
CA PHE A 204 -3.37 6.10 -12.91
C PHE A 204 -2.20 6.79 -13.62
N LEU A 205 -2.44 7.55 -14.69
CA LEU A 205 -1.37 8.25 -15.39
C LEU A 205 -0.66 9.22 -14.44
N ASP A 206 -1.42 10.13 -13.83
CA ASP A 206 -0.88 11.10 -12.87
C ASP A 206 -0.26 10.40 -11.65
N ALA A 207 -0.89 9.34 -11.14
CA ALA A 207 -0.36 8.57 -10.01
C ALA A 207 1.02 7.96 -10.31
N TYR A 208 1.18 7.34 -11.48
CA TYR A 208 2.47 6.79 -11.93
C TYR A 208 3.52 7.88 -12.13
N GLN A 209 3.14 9.05 -12.66
CA GLN A 209 4.05 10.17 -12.81
C GLN A 209 4.57 10.67 -11.46
N VAL A 210 3.66 10.89 -10.49
CA VAL A 210 4.01 11.35 -9.13
C VAL A 210 4.96 10.35 -8.47
N VAL A 211 4.64 9.05 -8.49
CA VAL A 211 5.48 8.03 -7.87
C VAL A 211 6.83 7.88 -8.57
N GLY A 212 6.85 7.90 -9.91
CA GLY A 212 8.09 7.82 -10.69
C GLY A 212 9.03 8.99 -10.40
N GLN A 213 8.50 10.21 -10.32
CA GLN A 213 9.26 11.41 -9.93
C GLN A 213 9.77 11.33 -8.50
N SER A 214 8.97 10.79 -7.60
CA SER A 214 9.38 10.63 -6.21
C SER A 214 10.57 9.69 -6.10
N TYR A 215 10.48 8.51 -6.72
CA TYR A 215 11.58 7.55 -6.72
C TYR A 215 12.83 8.14 -7.38
N LEU A 216 12.66 8.95 -8.42
CA LEU A 216 13.75 9.68 -9.04
C LEU A 216 14.45 10.64 -8.08
N GLN A 217 13.68 11.41 -7.31
CA GLN A 217 14.21 12.32 -6.29
C GLN A 217 14.93 11.60 -5.16
N SER A 218 14.56 10.34 -4.89
CA SER A 218 15.23 9.46 -3.92
C SER A 218 16.33 8.60 -4.55
N GLU A 219 16.70 8.86 -5.81
CA GLU A 219 17.75 8.15 -6.58
C GLU A 219 17.55 6.63 -6.73
N HIS A 220 16.31 6.15 -6.54
CA HIS A 220 15.91 4.79 -6.86
C HIS A 220 15.52 4.70 -8.35
N TYR A 221 16.54 4.72 -9.21
CA TYR A 221 16.38 4.85 -10.66
C TYR A 221 15.68 3.66 -11.31
N ASP A 222 15.89 2.45 -10.80
CA ASP A 222 15.20 1.23 -11.22
C ASP A 222 13.68 1.37 -11.00
N LEU A 223 13.25 1.69 -9.78
CA LEU A 223 11.84 1.87 -9.42
C LEU A 223 11.23 3.04 -10.19
N SER A 224 11.96 4.17 -10.28
CA SER A 224 11.55 5.33 -11.05
C SER A 224 11.25 4.97 -12.51
N SER A 225 12.16 4.24 -13.16
CA SER A 225 12.00 3.82 -14.56
C SER A 225 10.79 2.91 -14.76
N ASN A 226 10.51 2.00 -13.82
CA ASN A 226 9.35 1.12 -13.87
C ASN A 226 8.03 1.91 -13.87
N TYR A 227 7.92 2.95 -13.04
CA TYR A 227 6.72 3.78 -12.98
C TYR A 227 6.57 4.70 -14.19
N PHE A 228 7.65 5.32 -14.69
CA PHE A 228 7.58 6.09 -15.93
C PHE A 228 7.23 5.23 -17.14
N LEU A 229 7.69 3.98 -17.19
CA LEU A 229 7.30 3.03 -18.22
C LEU A 229 5.80 2.72 -18.16
N LYS A 230 5.23 2.52 -16.96
CA LYS A 230 3.78 2.34 -16.79
C LYS A 230 3.00 3.57 -17.25
N ALA A 231 3.47 4.78 -16.92
CA ALA A 231 2.87 6.03 -17.37
C ALA A 231 2.94 6.19 -18.91
N LEU A 232 4.07 5.87 -19.53
CA LEU A 232 4.25 5.95 -21.00
C LEU A 232 3.38 4.95 -21.76
N LYS A 233 3.05 3.80 -21.19
CA LYS A 233 2.06 2.89 -21.81
C LYS A 233 0.69 3.55 -21.96
N MET A 234 0.37 4.52 -21.12
CA MET A 234 -0.90 5.27 -21.15
C MET A 234 -0.81 6.54 -21.99
N ASP A 235 0.36 7.18 -22.07
CA ASP A 235 0.61 8.37 -22.87
C ASP A 235 1.95 8.25 -23.64
N PRO A 236 2.00 7.47 -24.75
CA PRO A 236 3.25 7.10 -25.41
C PRO A 236 4.02 8.28 -26.01
N TYR A 237 3.33 9.36 -26.35
CA TYR A 237 3.90 10.54 -27.02
C TYR A 237 4.35 11.62 -26.05
N ASN A 238 4.27 11.37 -24.74
CA ASN A 238 4.66 12.33 -23.72
C ASN A 238 6.20 12.50 -23.65
N HIS A 239 6.70 13.59 -24.22
CA HIS A 239 8.15 13.86 -24.25
C HIS A 239 8.77 14.00 -22.85
N ASP A 240 8.04 14.55 -21.88
CA ASP A 240 8.53 14.69 -20.51
C ASP A 240 8.73 13.32 -19.87
N LEU A 241 7.77 12.40 -20.05
CA LEU A 241 7.91 11.03 -19.53
C LEU A 241 8.98 10.24 -20.25
N GLN A 242 9.11 10.40 -21.58
CA GLN A 242 10.20 9.77 -22.32
C GLN A 242 11.56 10.28 -21.82
N PHE A 243 11.67 11.58 -21.53
CA PHE A 243 12.91 12.15 -20.99
C PHE A 243 13.22 11.55 -19.62
N LEU A 244 12.25 11.57 -18.70
CA LEU A 244 12.44 11.07 -17.34
C LEU A 244 12.74 9.56 -17.33
N LEU A 245 12.07 8.76 -18.16
CA LEU A 245 12.35 7.33 -18.31
C LEU A 245 13.79 7.10 -18.78
N ASN A 246 14.22 7.76 -19.87
CA ASN A 246 15.57 7.57 -20.40
C ASN A 246 16.64 8.06 -19.41
N PHE A 247 16.36 9.12 -18.67
CA PHE A 247 17.26 9.60 -17.61
C PHE A 247 17.39 8.55 -16.50
N SER A 248 16.28 8.03 -15.98
CA SER A 248 16.28 6.99 -14.94
C SER A 248 16.98 5.71 -15.43
N LEU A 249 16.70 5.23 -16.64
CA LEU A 249 17.37 4.06 -17.21
C LEU A 249 18.87 4.29 -17.37
N GLY A 250 19.29 5.46 -17.85
CA GLY A 250 20.70 5.80 -18.01
C GLY A 250 21.46 5.82 -16.68
N MET A 251 20.87 6.40 -15.63
CA MET A 251 21.45 6.43 -14.29
C MET A 251 21.50 5.02 -13.68
N ASN A 252 20.44 4.22 -13.81
CA ASN A 252 20.43 2.84 -13.31
C ASN A 252 21.53 1.98 -13.94
N GLU A 253 21.71 2.06 -15.27
CA GLU A 253 22.76 1.31 -15.96
C GLU A 253 24.17 1.83 -15.63
N TYR A 254 24.32 3.12 -15.34
CA TYR A 254 25.58 3.68 -14.85
C TYR A 254 25.99 3.05 -13.52
N PHE A 255 25.10 3.01 -12.53
CA PHE A 255 25.39 2.39 -11.23
C PHE A 255 25.60 0.86 -11.29
N ARG A 256 25.21 0.23 -12.41
CA ARG A 256 25.49 -1.19 -12.70
C ARG A 256 26.76 -1.40 -13.53
N ASN A 257 27.57 -0.36 -13.73
CA ASN A 257 28.76 -0.35 -14.59
C ASN A 257 28.51 -0.73 -16.06
N ALA A 258 27.26 -0.63 -16.52
CA ALA A 258 26.86 -0.93 -17.90
C ALA A 258 26.94 0.35 -18.78
N TYR A 259 28.15 0.92 -18.88
CA TYR A 259 28.37 2.25 -19.47
C TYR A 259 27.89 2.41 -20.91
N SER A 260 28.03 1.37 -21.74
CA SER A 260 27.54 1.40 -23.13
C SER A 260 26.02 1.60 -23.21
N LYS A 261 25.27 0.95 -22.30
CA LYS A 261 23.81 1.09 -22.20
C LYS A 261 23.42 2.44 -21.62
N SER A 262 24.13 2.88 -20.57
CA SER A 262 23.92 4.19 -19.95
C SER A 262 24.03 5.34 -20.97
N LEU A 263 25.13 5.37 -21.74
CA LEU A 263 25.35 6.37 -22.79
C LEU A 263 24.28 6.32 -23.89
N SER A 264 23.80 5.13 -24.27
CA SER A 264 22.72 4.95 -25.24
C SER A 264 21.41 5.60 -24.77
N TYR A 265 21.07 5.46 -23.49
CA TYR A 265 19.88 6.12 -22.93
C TYR A 265 20.06 7.63 -22.84
N PHE A 266 21.21 8.10 -22.35
CA PHE A 266 21.49 9.53 -22.26
C PHE A 266 21.49 10.25 -23.62
N ALA A 267 21.95 9.58 -24.69
CA ALA A 267 21.91 10.12 -26.04
C ALA A 267 20.48 10.43 -26.55
N LYS A 268 19.46 9.77 -25.99
CA LYS A 268 18.04 10.00 -26.32
C LYS A 268 17.46 11.24 -25.63
N LEU A 269 18.15 11.84 -24.66
CA LEU A 269 17.64 12.99 -23.91
C LEU A 269 17.70 14.31 -24.68
N THR A 270 18.72 14.51 -25.52
CA THR A 270 18.91 15.78 -26.22
C THR A 270 17.73 16.18 -27.13
N PRO A 271 17.15 15.29 -27.98
CA PRO A 271 16.05 15.67 -28.86
C PRO A 271 14.71 15.89 -28.12
N LEU A 272 14.56 15.39 -26.89
CA LEU A 272 13.30 15.44 -26.17
C LEU A 272 13.02 16.82 -25.56
N LYS A 273 11.76 17.25 -25.62
CA LYS A 273 11.31 18.48 -24.97
C LYS A 273 11.04 18.19 -23.49
N LEU A 274 11.47 19.10 -22.62
CA LEU A 274 11.17 19.14 -21.19
C LEU A 274 11.20 20.60 -20.75
N ASN A 275 10.52 20.94 -19.65
CA ASN A 275 10.65 22.25 -19.02
C ASN A 275 12.13 22.69 -18.94
N ARG A 276 12.45 23.90 -19.44
CA ARG A 276 13.83 24.37 -19.62
C ARG A 276 14.68 24.28 -18.35
N LYS A 277 14.13 24.67 -17.19
CA LYS A 277 14.85 24.67 -15.91
C LYS A 277 15.17 23.24 -15.46
N LEU A 278 14.17 22.35 -15.51
CA LEU A 278 14.35 20.95 -15.14
C LEU A 278 15.30 20.23 -16.11
N LYS A 279 15.15 20.47 -17.43
CA LYS A 279 16.03 19.90 -18.45
C LYS A 279 17.49 20.26 -18.19
N LYS A 280 17.74 21.52 -17.87
CA LYS A 280 19.07 22.04 -17.52
C LYS A 280 19.69 21.31 -16.32
N GLU A 281 18.90 21.03 -15.28
CA GLU A 281 19.41 20.35 -14.09
C GLU A 281 19.75 18.87 -14.37
N TYR A 282 18.86 18.14 -15.02
CA TYR A 282 19.07 16.72 -15.34
C TYR A 282 20.23 16.51 -16.30
N LEU A 283 20.33 17.32 -17.36
CA LEU A 283 21.45 17.25 -18.28
C LEU A 283 22.81 17.48 -17.60
N ARG A 284 22.84 18.10 -16.40
CA ARG A 284 24.09 18.52 -15.75
C ARG A 284 24.66 17.32 -15.05
N LYS A 285 23.77 16.63 -14.33
CA LYS A 285 24.02 15.32 -13.76
C LYS A 285 24.46 14.33 -14.86
N VAL A 286 23.81 14.33 -16.02
CA VAL A 286 24.23 13.48 -17.15
C VAL A 286 25.62 13.85 -17.66
N GLU A 287 25.93 15.13 -17.81
CA GLU A 287 27.26 15.59 -18.23
C GLU A 287 28.33 15.14 -17.24
N GLU A 288 28.12 15.34 -15.94
CA GLU A 288 29.00 14.90 -14.86
C GLU A 288 29.24 13.39 -14.93
N VAL A 289 28.18 12.59 -15.08
CA VAL A 289 28.27 11.13 -15.21
C VAL A 289 29.02 10.72 -16.48
N CYS A 290 28.75 11.36 -17.62
CA CYS A 290 29.45 11.05 -18.88
C CYS A 290 30.94 11.38 -18.80
N ASN A 291 31.32 12.45 -18.10
CA ASN A 291 32.73 12.77 -17.84
C ASN A 291 33.42 11.71 -16.96
N LYS A 292 32.73 11.19 -15.93
CA LYS A 292 33.24 10.08 -15.11
C LYS A 292 33.47 8.82 -15.95
N ILE A 293 32.45 8.40 -16.71
CA ILE A 293 32.54 7.27 -17.64
C ILE A 293 33.70 7.46 -18.63
N PHE A 294 33.90 8.68 -19.15
CA PHE A 294 34.99 9.01 -20.07
C PHE A 294 36.37 8.74 -19.44
N SER A 295 36.60 9.26 -18.23
CA SER A 295 37.87 9.11 -17.53
C SER A 295 38.17 7.64 -17.22
N GLU A 296 37.21 6.93 -16.66
CA GLU A 296 37.37 5.50 -16.30
C GLU A 296 37.66 4.64 -17.54
N LEU A 297 36.91 4.82 -18.62
CA LEU A 297 37.15 4.05 -19.86
C LEU A 297 38.48 4.41 -20.54
N LYS A 298 39.01 5.62 -20.32
CA LYS A 298 40.33 6.02 -20.84
C LYS A 298 41.44 5.30 -20.07
N GLU A 299 41.30 5.15 -18.76
CA GLU A 299 42.22 4.39 -17.91
C GLU A 299 42.22 2.89 -18.27
N GLU A 300 41.04 2.33 -18.54
CA GLU A 300 40.86 0.92 -18.94
C GLU A 300 41.20 0.61 -20.41
N LYS A 301 41.78 1.56 -21.17
CA LYS A 301 42.05 1.45 -22.62
C LYS A 301 40.81 1.20 -23.50
N GLY A 302 39.61 1.47 -22.99
CA GLY A 302 38.32 1.39 -23.68
C GLY A 302 38.04 2.54 -24.67
N LEU A 303 38.94 2.77 -25.64
CA LEU A 303 38.96 3.96 -26.52
C LEU A 303 37.64 4.25 -27.25
N LYS A 304 36.91 3.21 -27.70
CA LYS A 304 35.63 3.39 -28.40
C LYS A 304 34.53 3.93 -27.47
N GLY A 305 34.48 3.44 -26.23
CA GLY A 305 33.49 3.88 -25.24
C GLY A 305 33.81 5.29 -24.73
N ALA A 306 35.08 5.58 -24.48
CA ALA A 306 35.54 6.93 -24.13
C ALA A 306 35.16 7.95 -25.22
N ARG A 307 35.44 7.69 -26.51
CA ARG A 307 35.03 8.62 -27.60
C ARG A 307 33.52 8.89 -27.62
N LYS A 308 32.69 7.87 -27.37
CA LYS A 308 31.23 8.02 -27.30
C LYS A 308 30.81 8.91 -26.13
N ALA A 309 31.41 8.71 -24.95
CA ALA A 309 31.15 9.52 -23.77
C ALA A 309 31.52 11.00 -24.01
N GLY A 310 32.72 11.26 -24.54
CA GLY A 310 33.17 12.63 -24.84
C GLY A 310 32.29 13.34 -25.87
N SER A 311 31.93 12.66 -26.97
CA SER A 311 31.00 13.21 -27.97
C SER A 311 29.63 13.55 -27.38
N LEU A 312 29.14 12.76 -26.42
CA LEU A 312 27.87 13.02 -25.76
C LEU A 312 27.95 14.23 -24.81
N VAL A 313 29.06 14.39 -24.07
CA VAL A 313 29.33 15.58 -23.26
C VAL A 313 29.26 16.85 -24.12
N ASP A 314 29.92 16.86 -25.28
CA ASP A 314 29.91 18.03 -26.17
C ASP A 314 28.51 18.35 -26.69
N ARG A 315 27.72 17.32 -27.04
CA ARG A 315 26.32 17.50 -27.47
C ARG A 315 25.46 18.09 -26.35
N ILE A 316 25.64 17.63 -25.11
CA ILE A 316 24.91 18.13 -23.96
C ILE A 316 25.28 19.59 -23.66
N ARG A 317 26.58 19.94 -23.73
CA ARG A 317 27.08 21.33 -23.61
C ARG A 317 26.49 22.27 -24.65
N LYS A 318 26.41 21.86 -25.92
CA LYS A 318 25.74 22.67 -26.94
C LYS A 318 24.27 22.94 -26.59
N CYS A 319 23.57 21.94 -26.07
CA CYS A 319 22.19 22.10 -25.62
C CYS A 319 22.06 23.10 -24.43
N TYR A 320 23.05 23.17 -23.54
CA TYR A 320 23.11 24.19 -22.48
C TYR A 320 23.17 25.61 -23.01
N ASP A 321 24.05 25.85 -23.97
CA ASP A 321 24.30 27.19 -24.48
C ASP A 321 23.10 27.73 -25.26
N GLU A 322 22.38 26.86 -25.97
CA GLU A 322 21.10 27.18 -26.62
C GLU A 322 20.00 27.53 -25.60
N LEU A 323 19.94 26.81 -24.48
CA LEU A 323 18.99 27.09 -23.39
C LEU A 323 19.30 28.41 -22.66
N LYS A 324 20.56 28.87 -22.65
CA LYS A 324 20.97 30.17 -22.08
C LYS A 324 20.71 31.36 -23.02
N ARG A 325 20.83 31.16 -24.34
CA ARG A 325 20.66 32.24 -25.34
C ARG A 325 19.20 32.60 -25.64
N SER A 326 18.25 31.79 -25.19
CA SER A 326 16.81 31.93 -25.44
C SER A 326 16.01 32.42 -24.23
N SER A 327 16.70 32.89 -23.19
CA SER A 327 16.21 33.60 -22.00
C SER A 327 16.73 35.02 -22.01
#